data_AF-A0A372DQ41-F1
#
_entry.id   AF-A0A372DQ41-F1
#
_cell.length_a   1.000
_cell.length_b   1.000
_cell.length_c   1.000
_cell.angle_alpha   90.00
_cell.angle_beta   90.00
_cell.angle_gamma   90.00
#
_symmetry.space_group_name_H-M   'P 1'
#
loop_
_entity.id
_entity.type
_entity.pdbx_description
1 polymer ?
#
loop_
_entity_poly.entity_id
_entity_poly.type
_entity_poly.pdbx_seq_one_letter_code
_entity_poly.pdbx_strand_id
1 'polypeptide(L)'
;MTLLLGLPACDRKQRLVEQAAAQAAMQAAIAEDAAKQAEAAFDGALAQQNWALAKAQADVLLAQYPETETAARVRKQFDAVAARAEAAREQSRTAALWSYNREPVQGGTQLSASIYAKDEVDVDGSGATPVRLIFRDHPAWGKSAYLVLQAGDFDCYGGCKVQVEVDAAAPKAMAASRPKTDEAIAMFIEDERGLWRMTRGAKLLQIRFPTRAVGSKTAVFEVGGLDRAQLPGWD
;
A
#
# COMPACT_ATOMS: atom_id res chain seq x y z
N MET A 1 84.98 -1.47 -31.00
CA MET A 1 84.32 -1.19 -29.70
C MET A 1 83.10 -0.34 -30.00
N THR A 2 81.96 -0.98 -30.23
CA THR A 2 80.72 -0.28 -30.60
C THR A 2 79.65 -0.72 -29.62
N LEU A 3 79.47 0.10 -28.57
CA LEU A 3 78.37 -0.02 -27.62
C LEU A 3 77.15 0.68 -28.26
N LEU A 4 76.15 -0.10 -28.67
CA LEU A 4 74.81 0.44 -28.97
C LEU A 4 74.02 0.50 -27.66
N LEU A 5 73.81 1.71 -27.16
CA LEU A 5 72.94 2.02 -26.02
C LEU A 5 71.46 1.87 -26.45
N GLY A 6 70.81 0.80 -25.98
CA GLY A 6 69.37 0.57 -26.17
C GLY A 6 68.51 1.12 -25.02
N LEU A 7 67.74 2.19 -25.32
CA LEU A 7 66.37 2.49 -24.87
C LEU A 7 65.94 2.28 -23.38
N PRO A 8 66.23 3.21 -22.44
CA PRO A 8 65.60 3.24 -21.11
C PRO A 8 64.18 3.85 -21.07
N ALA A 9 63.66 4.34 -22.21
CA ALA A 9 62.40 5.10 -22.24
C ALA A 9 61.13 4.24 -22.44
N CYS A 10 61.23 3.04 -23.05
CA CYS A 10 60.08 2.14 -23.21
C CYS A 10 59.69 1.44 -21.90
N ASP A 11 60.67 1.11 -21.08
CA ASP A 11 60.51 0.39 -19.81
C ASP A 11 59.83 1.25 -18.71
N ARG A 12 60.06 2.58 -18.72
CA ARG A 12 59.37 3.50 -17.80
C ARG A 12 57.86 3.57 -18.06
N LYS A 13 57.43 3.63 -19.32
CA LYS A 13 56.00 3.66 -19.66
C LYS A 13 55.30 2.36 -19.29
N GLN A 14 55.91 1.21 -19.53
CA GLN A 14 55.37 -0.09 -19.13
C GLN A 14 55.24 -0.21 -17.61
N ARG A 15 56.28 0.15 -16.84
CA ARG A 15 56.22 0.15 -15.37
C ARG A 15 55.14 1.07 -14.80
N LEU A 16 54.90 2.23 -15.41
CA LEU A 16 53.80 3.12 -15.00
C LEU A 16 52.42 2.49 -15.25
N VAL A 17 52.23 1.79 -16.37
CA VAL A 17 50.98 1.08 -16.67
C VAL A 17 50.77 -0.09 -15.70
N GLU A 18 51.81 -0.89 -15.41
CA GLU A 18 51.73 -1.99 -14.44
C GLU A 18 51.45 -1.49 -13.02
N GLN A 19 52.09 -0.40 -12.60
CA GLN A 19 51.82 0.22 -11.29
C GLN A 19 50.39 0.76 -11.19
N ALA A 20 49.89 1.41 -12.24
CA ALA A 20 48.51 1.88 -12.30
C ALA A 20 47.51 0.71 -12.25
N ALA A 21 47.79 -0.38 -12.97
CA ALA A 21 46.97 -1.59 -12.94
C ALA A 21 46.97 -2.25 -11.55
N ALA A 22 48.13 -2.33 -10.88
CA ALA A 22 48.23 -2.86 -9.52
C ALA A 22 47.48 -2.00 -8.50
N GLN A 23 47.55 -0.67 -8.62
CA GLN A 23 46.79 0.26 -7.78
C GLN A 23 45.28 0.14 -8.01
N ALA A 24 44.85 0.04 -9.27
CA ALA A 24 43.44 -0.16 -9.62
C ALA A 24 42.91 -1.50 -9.08
N ALA A 25 43.70 -2.58 -9.18
CA ALA A 25 43.34 -3.88 -8.61
C ALA A 25 43.20 -3.83 -7.09
N MET A 26 44.11 -3.13 -6.39
CA MET A 26 44.00 -2.93 -4.94
C MET A 26 42.73 -2.14 -4.57
N GLN A 27 42.43 -1.05 -5.29
CA GLN A 27 41.21 -0.27 -5.06
C GLN A 27 39.93 -1.08 -5.31
N ALA A 28 39.92 -1.90 -6.36
CA ALA A 28 38.82 -2.80 -6.64
C ALA A 28 38.61 -3.84 -5.52
N ALA A 29 39.70 -4.41 -4.97
CA ALA A 29 39.62 -5.33 -3.85
C ALA A 29 39.06 -4.66 -2.58
N ILE A 30 39.49 -3.42 -2.28
CA ILE A 30 38.98 -2.65 -1.14
C ILE A 30 37.48 -2.34 -1.33
N ALA A 31 37.07 -1.94 -2.54
CA ALA A 31 35.67 -1.69 -2.85
C ALA A 31 34.82 -2.96 -2.72
N GLU A 32 35.34 -4.11 -3.17
CA GLU A 32 34.67 -5.39 -3.04
C GLU A 32 34.49 -5.80 -1.57
N ASP A 33 35.51 -5.63 -0.72
CA ASP A 33 35.39 -5.94 0.71
C ASP A 33 34.43 -4.99 1.45
N ALA A 34 34.43 -3.70 1.09
CA ALA A 34 33.45 -2.75 1.61
C ALA A 34 32.03 -3.10 1.15
N ALA A 35 31.86 -3.52 -0.11
CA ALA A 35 30.56 -3.97 -0.63
C ALA A 35 30.05 -5.22 0.10
N LYS A 36 30.92 -6.18 0.45
CA LYS A 36 30.54 -7.36 1.27
C LYS A 36 30.04 -6.97 2.66
N GLN A 37 30.64 -5.97 3.29
CA GLN A 37 30.17 -5.46 4.58
C GLN A 37 28.78 -4.82 4.45
N ALA A 38 28.54 -4.07 3.37
CA ALA A 38 27.22 -3.54 3.06
C ALA A 38 26.19 -4.65 2.73
N GLU A 39 26.61 -5.72 2.04
CA GLU A 39 25.78 -6.89 1.73
C GLU A 39 25.30 -7.57 3.03
N ALA A 40 26.16 -7.68 4.04
CA ALA A 40 25.76 -8.22 5.35
C ALA A 40 24.62 -7.41 6.02
N ALA A 41 24.58 -6.08 5.84
CA ALA A 41 23.49 -5.26 6.35
C ALA A 41 22.19 -5.48 5.56
N PHE A 42 22.29 -5.62 4.24
CA PHE A 42 21.17 -6.02 3.38
C PHE A 42 20.60 -7.39 3.77
N ASP A 43 21.46 -8.40 3.90
CA ASP A 43 21.07 -9.76 4.29
C ASP A 43 20.46 -9.82 5.69
N GLY A 44 21.02 -9.06 6.63
CA GLY A 44 20.46 -8.92 7.98
C GLY A 44 19.02 -8.35 7.95
N ALA A 45 18.75 -7.37 7.09
CA ALA A 45 17.41 -6.82 6.92
C ALA A 45 16.46 -7.82 6.23
N LEU A 46 16.94 -8.62 5.27
CA LEU A 46 16.17 -9.69 4.65
C LEU A 46 15.79 -10.78 5.66
N ALA A 47 16.73 -11.19 6.52
CA ALA A 47 16.49 -12.20 7.56
C ALA A 47 15.41 -11.76 8.55
N GLN A 48 15.32 -10.46 8.83
CA GLN A 48 14.29 -9.86 9.67
C GLN A 48 13.00 -9.54 8.91
N GLN A 49 12.93 -9.82 7.60
CA GLN A 49 11.84 -9.44 6.70
C GLN A 49 11.54 -7.92 6.72
N ASN A 50 12.54 -7.11 7.08
CA ASN A 50 12.42 -5.66 7.04
C ASN A 50 12.72 -5.18 5.61
N TRP A 51 11.73 -5.33 4.72
CA TRP A 51 11.87 -5.06 3.29
C TRP A 51 12.24 -3.60 2.99
N ALA A 52 11.72 -2.66 3.78
CA ALA A 52 12.05 -1.24 3.63
C ALA A 52 13.53 -0.97 3.92
N LEU A 53 14.05 -1.52 5.03
CA LEU A 53 15.47 -1.41 5.35
C LEU A 53 16.33 -2.16 4.33
N ALA A 54 15.94 -3.38 3.92
CA ALA A 54 16.66 -4.14 2.92
C ALA A 54 16.78 -3.37 1.59
N LYS A 55 15.67 -2.77 1.11
CA LYS A 55 15.70 -1.92 -0.08
C LYS A 55 16.68 -0.75 0.09
N ALA A 56 16.62 -0.04 1.22
CA ALA A 56 17.50 1.09 1.50
C ALA A 56 18.99 0.68 1.54
N GLN A 57 19.32 -0.45 2.17
CA GLN A 57 20.69 -0.98 2.19
C GLN A 57 21.17 -1.37 0.79
N ALA A 58 20.31 -2.00 -0.01
CA ALA A 58 20.63 -2.34 -1.39
C ALA A 58 20.84 -1.09 -2.25
N ASP A 59 19.99 -0.06 -2.13
CA ASP A 59 20.15 1.22 -2.84
C ASP A 59 21.53 1.85 -2.54
N VAL A 60 21.91 1.90 -1.26
CA VAL A 60 23.20 2.44 -0.82
C VAL A 60 24.36 1.63 -1.40
N LEU A 61 24.31 0.30 -1.30
CA LEU A 61 25.35 -0.59 -1.82
C LEU A 61 25.53 -0.43 -3.34
N LEU A 62 24.41 -0.45 -4.09
CA LEU A 62 24.43 -0.33 -5.55
C LEU A 62 24.91 1.05 -6.02
N ALA A 63 24.67 2.10 -5.24
CA ALA A 63 25.14 3.45 -5.54
C ALA A 63 26.62 3.66 -5.21
N GLN A 64 27.10 3.13 -4.08
CA GLN A 64 28.49 3.33 -3.63
C GLN A 64 29.48 2.37 -4.31
N TYR A 65 29.06 1.16 -4.66
CA TYR A 65 29.93 0.10 -5.16
C TYR A 65 29.42 -0.54 -6.47
N PRO A 66 29.01 0.24 -7.49
CA PRO A 66 28.25 -0.25 -8.65
C PRO A 66 28.95 -1.33 -9.48
N GLU A 67 30.28 -1.34 -9.50
CA GLU A 67 31.13 -2.21 -10.33
C GLU A 67 31.61 -3.48 -9.60
N THR A 68 31.20 -3.70 -8.35
CA THR A 68 31.61 -4.87 -7.56
C THR A 68 30.82 -6.13 -7.93
N GLU A 69 31.41 -7.31 -7.73
CA GLU A 69 30.69 -8.58 -7.91
C GLU A 69 29.54 -8.70 -6.89
N THR A 70 29.75 -8.16 -5.70
CA THR A 70 28.73 -8.03 -4.66
C THR A 70 27.53 -7.20 -5.12
N ALA A 71 27.75 -6.01 -5.70
CA ALA A 71 26.66 -5.23 -6.29
C ALA A 71 25.93 -5.98 -7.41
N ALA A 72 26.64 -6.73 -8.24
CA ALA A 72 26.03 -7.54 -9.29
C ALA A 72 25.09 -8.64 -8.71
N ARG A 73 25.43 -9.24 -7.56
CA ARG A 73 24.55 -10.19 -6.87
C ARG A 73 23.32 -9.51 -6.28
N VAL A 74 23.51 -8.40 -5.57
CA VAL A 74 22.40 -7.65 -4.94
C VAL A 74 21.44 -7.10 -5.98
N ARG A 75 21.94 -6.62 -7.13
CA ARG A 75 21.12 -6.11 -8.24
C ARG A 75 20.13 -7.16 -8.77
N LYS A 76 20.49 -8.45 -8.77
CA LYS A 76 19.59 -9.54 -9.18
C LYS A 76 18.39 -9.72 -8.26
N GLN A 77 18.51 -9.31 -6.99
CA GLN A 77 17.45 -9.44 -5.99
C GLN A 77 16.67 -8.13 -5.79
N PHE A 78 17.25 -7.01 -6.22
CA PHE A 78 16.77 -5.66 -5.91
C PHE A 78 15.30 -5.45 -6.26
N ASP A 79 14.87 -5.80 -7.48
CA ASP A 79 13.48 -5.57 -7.91
C ASP A 79 12.46 -6.31 -7.04
N ALA A 80 12.77 -7.55 -6.63
CA ALA A 80 11.90 -8.34 -5.76
C ALA A 80 11.84 -7.75 -4.34
N VAL A 81 12.97 -7.27 -3.81
CA VAL A 81 13.03 -6.62 -2.50
C VAL A 81 12.30 -5.28 -2.54
N ALA A 82 12.51 -4.48 -3.59
CA ALA A 82 11.83 -3.21 -3.80
C ALA A 82 10.30 -3.41 -3.91
N ALA A 83 9.84 -4.40 -4.66
CA ALA A 83 8.42 -4.73 -4.75
C ALA A 83 7.82 -5.10 -3.38
N ARG A 84 8.52 -5.88 -2.56
CA ARG A 84 8.08 -6.21 -1.19
C ARG A 84 8.09 -5.01 -0.26
N ALA A 85 9.08 -4.12 -0.39
CA ALA A 85 9.16 -2.88 0.37
C ALA A 85 7.98 -1.96 0.04
N GLU A 86 7.67 -1.78 -1.24
CA GLU A 86 6.51 -0.98 -1.67
C GLU A 86 5.19 -1.63 -1.22
N ALA A 87 5.05 -2.95 -1.33
CA ALA A 87 3.86 -3.65 -0.83
C ALA A 87 3.68 -3.47 0.69
N ALA A 88 4.75 -3.56 1.48
CA ALA A 88 4.70 -3.34 2.93
C ALA A 88 4.35 -1.88 3.27
N ARG A 89 4.91 -0.92 2.53
CA ARG A 89 4.59 0.51 2.66
C ARG A 89 3.13 0.78 2.35
N GLU A 90 2.64 0.24 1.25
CA GLU A 90 1.25 0.41 0.80
C GLU A 90 0.25 -0.25 1.76
N GLN A 91 0.58 -1.44 2.28
CA GLN A 91 -0.22 -2.09 3.32
C GLN A 91 -0.32 -1.20 4.57
N SER A 92 0.81 -0.63 5.01
CA SER A 92 0.84 0.24 6.19
C SER A 92 0.06 1.53 5.97
N ARG A 93 0.21 2.15 4.78
CA ARG A 93 -0.51 3.36 4.40
C ARG A 93 -2.02 3.13 4.39
N THR A 94 -2.48 2.08 3.71
CA THR A 94 -3.91 1.78 3.61
C THR A 94 -4.50 1.31 4.93
N ALA A 95 -3.74 0.59 5.77
CA ALA A 95 -4.20 0.19 7.10
C ALA A 95 -4.46 1.41 8.01
N ALA A 96 -3.63 2.45 7.88
CA ALA A 96 -3.81 3.70 8.63
C ALA A 96 -5.06 4.50 8.25
N LEU A 97 -5.73 4.17 7.13
CA LEU A 97 -7.01 4.80 6.74
C LEU A 97 -8.20 4.25 7.53
N TRP A 98 -8.06 3.10 8.17
CA TRP A 98 -9.13 2.44 8.90
C TRP A 98 -9.18 2.90 10.36
N SER A 99 -10.39 3.19 10.83
CA SER A 99 -10.69 3.38 12.25
C SER A 99 -11.48 2.19 12.77
N TYR A 100 -11.04 1.63 13.90
CA TYR A 100 -11.71 0.53 14.57
C TYR A 100 -12.22 0.99 15.94
N ASN A 101 -13.43 0.59 16.29
CA ASN A 101 -14.04 0.97 17.56
C ASN A 101 -14.71 -0.22 18.24
N ARG A 102 -14.66 -0.23 19.58
CA ARG A 102 -15.25 -1.24 20.46
C ARG A 102 -16.02 -0.54 21.55
N GLU A 103 -17.34 -0.64 21.51
CA GLU A 103 -18.22 0.09 22.42
C GLU A 103 -19.05 -0.88 23.25
N PRO A 104 -19.03 -0.79 24.59
CA PRO A 104 -19.99 -1.50 25.42
C PRO A 104 -21.41 -1.00 25.13
N VAL A 105 -22.31 -1.92 24.82
CA VAL A 105 -23.74 -1.65 24.58
C VAL A 105 -24.58 -2.66 25.35
N GLN A 106 -25.89 -2.44 25.42
CA GLN A 106 -26.78 -3.43 26.02
C GLN A 106 -26.66 -4.77 25.28
N GLY A 107 -26.35 -5.84 26.01
CA GLY A 107 -26.23 -7.19 25.47
C GLY A 107 -24.86 -7.56 24.90
N GLY A 108 -23.83 -6.71 24.99
CA GLY A 108 -22.47 -7.08 24.63
C GLY A 108 -21.58 -5.91 24.20
N THR A 109 -20.66 -6.17 23.27
CA THR A 109 -19.78 -5.15 22.69
C THR A 109 -20.10 -4.98 21.22
N GLN A 110 -20.36 -3.75 20.81
CA GLN A 110 -20.43 -3.37 19.41
C GLN A 110 -19.01 -3.24 18.85
N LEU A 111 -18.76 -3.85 17.69
CA LEU A 111 -17.52 -3.71 16.95
C LEU A 111 -17.79 -2.92 15.68
N SER A 112 -16.87 -2.05 15.27
CA SER A 112 -16.96 -1.41 13.96
C SER A 112 -15.59 -1.17 13.33
N ALA A 113 -15.58 -1.19 12.00
CA ALA A 113 -14.51 -0.68 11.16
C ALA A 113 -15.10 0.39 10.24
N SER A 114 -14.44 1.53 10.13
CA SER A 114 -14.87 2.60 9.23
C SER A 114 -13.70 3.19 8.46
N ILE A 115 -13.99 3.65 7.25
CA ILE A 115 -13.05 4.29 6.34
C ILE A 115 -13.76 5.45 5.63
N TYR A 116 -13.05 6.55 5.44
CA TYR A 116 -13.53 7.65 4.60
C TYR A 116 -13.24 7.38 3.13
N ALA A 117 -14.07 7.93 2.25
CA ALA A 117 -13.77 7.96 0.82
C ALA A 117 -12.44 8.70 0.61
N LYS A 118 -11.68 8.27 -0.40
CA LYS A 118 -10.39 8.84 -0.80
C LYS A 118 -10.52 10.33 -1.10
N ASP A 119 -11.58 10.70 -1.81
CA ASP A 119 -11.90 12.07 -2.17
C ASP A 119 -13.25 12.44 -1.53
N GLU A 120 -13.38 13.71 -1.13
CA GLU A 120 -14.66 14.27 -0.71
C GLU A 120 -15.62 14.33 -1.91
N VAL A 121 -16.91 14.17 -1.64
CA VAL A 121 -17.95 14.07 -2.66
C VAL A 121 -19.00 15.14 -2.44
N ASP A 122 -19.29 15.93 -3.47
CA ASP A 122 -20.41 16.87 -3.44
C ASP A 122 -21.71 16.10 -3.65
N VAL A 123 -22.47 15.93 -2.56
CA VAL A 123 -23.69 15.10 -2.46
C VAL A 123 -24.97 15.91 -2.37
N ASP A 124 -24.89 17.24 -2.28
CA ASP A 124 -26.06 18.12 -2.20
C ASP A 124 -25.97 19.44 -2.98
N GLY A 125 -24.84 19.71 -3.63
CA GLY A 125 -24.59 20.93 -4.40
C GLY A 125 -24.02 22.08 -3.58
N SER A 126 -23.80 21.90 -2.28
CA SER A 126 -23.23 22.93 -1.39
C SER A 126 -21.70 22.88 -1.29
N GLY A 127 -21.08 21.79 -1.76
CA GLY A 127 -19.63 21.58 -1.69
C GLY A 127 -19.28 20.12 -1.43
N ALA A 128 -18.02 19.75 -1.67
CA ALA A 128 -17.55 18.40 -1.40
C ALA A 128 -17.49 18.14 0.12
N THR A 129 -17.98 16.98 0.55
CA THR A 129 -17.92 16.55 1.95
C THR A 129 -17.47 15.10 2.09
N PRO A 130 -16.93 14.69 3.25
CA PRO A 130 -16.59 13.30 3.51
C PRO A 130 -17.78 12.34 3.42
N VAL A 131 -17.56 11.23 2.71
CA VAL A 131 -18.46 10.06 2.71
C VAL A 131 -17.77 8.94 3.49
N ARG A 132 -18.46 8.29 4.42
CA ARG A 132 -17.88 7.24 5.26
C ARG A 132 -18.55 5.89 5.03
N LEU A 133 -17.75 4.85 4.81
CA LEU A 133 -18.20 3.46 4.82
C LEU A 133 -17.98 2.87 6.21
N ILE A 134 -18.97 2.15 6.73
CA ILE A 134 -18.91 1.51 8.04
C ILE A 134 -19.37 0.05 7.93
N PHE A 135 -18.58 -0.85 8.52
CA PHE A 135 -18.98 -2.21 8.88
C PHE A 135 -19.18 -2.26 10.39
N ARG A 136 -20.31 -2.79 10.85
CA ARG A 136 -20.67 -2.82 12.27
C ARG A 136 -21.28 -4.15 12.66
N ASP A 137 -20.75 -4.72 13.72
CA ASP A 137 -21.29 -5.89 14.41
C ASP A 137 -21.94 -5.45 15.72
N HIS A 138 -23.27 -5.49 15.78
CA HIS A 138 -24.03 -5.12 16.98
C HIS A 138 -24.62 -6.38 17.62
N PRO A 139 -24.47 -6.61 18.94
CA PRO A 139 -24.93 -7.83 19.59
C PRO A 139 -26.44 -8.09 19.43
N ALA A 140 -27.28 -7.04 19.49
CA ALA A 140 -28.73 -7.16 19.32
C ALA A 140 -29.22 -7.09 17.86
N TRP A 141 -28.53 -6.38 16.96
CA TRP A 141 -29.02 -6.08 15.60
C TRP A 141 -28.26 -6.84 14.51
N GLY A 142 -27.20 -7.55 14.88
CA GLY A 142 -26.35 -8.29 13.95
C GLY A 142 -25.41 -7.38 13.15
N LYS A 143 -25.00 -7.91 12.01
CA LYS A 143 -24.01 -7.30 11.11
C LYS A 143 -24.68 -6.30 10.18
N SER A 144 -23.98 -5.22 9.87
CA SER A 144 -24.48 -4.18 8.96
C SER A 144 -23.34 -3.48 8.24
N ALA A 145 -23.56 -3.15 6.98
CA ALA A 145 -22.67 -2.30 6.19
C ALA A 145 -23.47 -1.09 5.68
N TYR A 146 -22.94 0.12 5.83
CA TYR A 146 -23.67 1.31 5.45
C TYR A 146 -22.74 2.48 5.12
N LEU A 147 -23.25 3.39 4.28
CA LEU A 147 -22.65 4.69 4.00
C LEU A 147 -23.27 5.75 4.90
N VAL A 148 -22.45 6.72 5.33
CA VAL A 148 -22.88 7.91 6.05
C VAL A 148 -22.43 9.15 5.28
N LEU A 149 -23.34 10.12 5.14
CA LEU A 149 -23.03 11.47 4.64
C LEU A 149 -22.95 12.46 5.80
N GLN A 150 -22.12 13.48 5.66
CA GLN A 150 -22.09 14.62 6.59
C GLN A 150 -23.11 15.71 6.23
N ALA A 151 -23.57 15.74 4.98
CA ALA A 151 -24.57 16.66 4.47
C ALA A 151 -25.45 15.97 3.41
N GLY A 152 -26.53 16.62 3.01
CA GLY A 152 -27.47 16.06 2.05
C GLY A 152 -28.24 14.84 2.55
N ASP A 153 -28.72 14.03 1.61
CA ASP A 153 -29.50 12.83 1.91
C ASP A 153 -29.45 11.82 0.76
N PHE A 154 -29.63 10.54 1.08
CA PHE A 154 -29.73 9.47 0.09
C PHE A 154 -31.13 9.38 -0.49
N ASP A 155 -31.25 9.24 -1.80
CA ASP A 155 -32.53 8.94 -2.45
C ASP A 155 -32.76 7.42 -2.53
N CYS A 156 -33.01 6.80 -1.36
CA CYS A 156 -33.09 5.34 -1.22
C CYS A 156 -34.12 4.89 -0.16
N TYR A 157 -35.17 5.70 0.12
CA TYR A 157 -36.15 5.48 1.20
C TYR A 157 -37.11 4.28 1.03
N GLY A 158 -37.17 3.69 -0.18
CA GLY A 158 -37.94 2.48 -0.50
C GLY A 158 -37.06 1.32 -0.96
N GLY A 159 -35.76 1.45 -0.77
CA GLY A 159 -34.75 0.60 -1.37
C GLY A 159 -34.30 1.10 -2.75
N CYS A 160 -33.06 0.81 -3.10
CA CYS A 160 -32.45 1.14 -4.37
C CYS A 160 -31.39 0.09 -4.73
N LYS A 161 -30.74 0.27 -5.89
CA LYS A 161 -29.59 -0.53 -6.31
C LYS A 161 -28.36 0.37 -6.42
N VAL A 162 -27.39 0.16 -5.54
CA VAL A 162 -26.06 0.77 -5.66
C VAL A 162 -25.20 -0.06 -6.59
N GLN A 163 -24.26 0.57 -7.29
CA GLN A 163 -23.27 -0.15 -8.09
C GLN A 163 -21.97 -0.23 -7.30
N VAL A 164 -21.50 -1.44 -7.07
CA VAL A 164 -20.26 -1.71 -6.33
C VAL A 164 -19.22 -2.28 -7.27
N GLU A 165 -18.08 -1.63 -7.35
CA GLU A 165 -16.96 -1.98 -8.22
C GLU A 165 -15.70 -2.22 -7.38
N VAL A 166 -14.93 -3.25 -7.73
CA VAL A 166 -13.71 -3.66 -7.01
C VAL A 166 -12.56 -3.66 -8.01
N ASP A 167 -11.49 -2.93 -7.72
CA ASP A 167 -10.26 -2.91 -8.54
C ASP A 167 -10.50 -2.76 -10.06
N ALA A 168 -11.41 -1.89 -10.46
CA ALA A 168 -11.83 -1.66 -11.86
C ALA A 168 -12.53 -2.85 -12.56
N ALA A 169 -13.00 -3.84 -11.80
CA ALA A 169 -13.83 -4.92 -12.32
C ALA A 169 -15.24 -4.45 -12.69
N ALA A 170 -16.00 -5.28 -13.41
CA ALA A 170 -17.38 -4.98 -13.75
C ALA A 170 -18.23 -4.65 -12.50
N PRO A 171 -18.98 -3.53 -12.48
CA PRO A 171 -19.82 -3.19 -11.34
C PRO A 171 -20.89 -4.23 -11.06
N LYS A 172 -21.08 -4.54 -9.77
CA LYS A 172 -22.13 -5.41 -9.26
C LYS A 172 -23.21 -4.57 -8.60
N ALA A 173 -24.45 -4.74 -9.05
CA ALA A 173 -25.61 -4.14 -8.39
C ALA A 173 -25.86 -4.81 -7.03
N MET A 174 -25.98 -4.00 -5.97
CA MET A 174 -26.33 -4.48 -4.62
C MET A 174 -27.56 -3.74 -4.12
N ALA A 175 -28.44 -4.45 -3.41
CA ALA A 175 -29.58 -3.82 -2.75
C ALA A 175 -29.09 -2.89 -1.63
N ALA A 176 -29.74 -1.74 -1.51
CA ALA A 176 -29.50 -0.78 -0.44
C ALA A 176 -30.82 -0.16 0.00
N SER A 177 -30.86 0.38 1.21
CA SER A 177 -32.00 1.16 1.70
C SER A 177 -31.57 2.25 2.68
N ARG A 178 -32.32 3.34 2.71
CA ARG A 178 -32.19 4.41 3.70
C ARG A 178 -33.43 4.41 4.59
N PRO A 179 -33.32 4.06 5.89
CA PRO A 179 -34.47 4.04 6.79
C PRO A 179 -35.13 5.41 6.93
N LYS A 180 -36.43 5.46 7.21
CA LYS A 180 -37.16 6.71 7.50
C LYS A 180 -36.95 7.12 8.96
N THR A 181 -35.78 7.67 9.24
CA THR A 181 -35.39 8.25 10.54
C THR A 181 -34.69 9.59 10.35
N ASP A 182 -34.72 10.39 11.40
CA ASP A 182 -34.05 11.67 11.60
C ASP A 182 -32.69 11.54 12.34
N GLU A 183 -32.38 10.37 12.90
CA GLU A 183 -31.23 10.19 13.80
C GLU A 183 -29.87 9.98 13.10
N ALA A 184 -29.85 9.58 11.81
CA ALA A 184 -28.61 9.50 11.01
C ALA A 184 -28.88 9.50 9.49
N ILE A 185 -28.04 10.21 8.73
CA ILE A 185 -28.02 10.15 7.25
C ILE A 185 -27.23 8.90 6.83
N ALA A 186 -27.82 7.73 7.06
CA ALA A 186 -27.21 6.43 6.76
C ALA A 186 -28.02 5.66 5.71
N MET A 187 -27.31 5.05 4.76
CA MET A 187 -27.88 4.11 3.80
C MET A 187 -27.18 2.76 3.93
N PHE A 188 -27.96 1.73 4.23
CA PHE A 188 -27.50 0.36 4.40
C PHE A 188 -27.36 -0.32 3.06
N ILE A 189 -26.35 -1.18 2.95
CA ILE A 189 -26.17 -2.13 1.86
C ILE A 189 -26.61 -3.49 2.41
N GLU A 190 -27.68 -4.03 1.83
CA GLU A 190 -28.45 -5.15 2.42
C GLU A 190 -27.71 -6.49 2.41
N ASP A 191 -26.72 -6.65 1.53
CA ASP A 191 -25.83 -7.82 1.51
C ASP A 191 -24.48 -7.43 2.12
N GLU A 192 -24.48 -7.16 3.42
CA GLU A 192 -23.31 -6.68 4.17
C GLU A 192 -22.18 -7.71 4.14
N ARG A 193 -22.51 -9.01 4.20
CA ARG A 193 -21.55 -10.10 4.08
C ARG A 193 -20.96 -10.18 2.67
N GLY A 194 -21.77 -9.96 1.64
CA GLY A 194 -21.31 -9.87 0.26
C GLY A 194 -20.33 -8.72 0.08
N LEU A 195 -20.66 -7.52 0.59
CA LEU A 195 -19.77 -6.36 0.51
C LEU A 195 -18.46 -6.61 1.26
N TRP A 196 -18.53 -7.18 2.46
CA TRP A 196 -17.34 -7.55 3.24
C TRP A 196 -16.46 -8.61 2.55
N ARG A 197 -17.03 -9.56 1.82
CA ARG A 197 -16.26 -10.52 1.02
C ARG A 197 -15.59 -9.85 -0.17
N MET A 198 -16.24 -8.85 -0.77
CA MET A 198 -15.68 -8.10 -1.90
C MET A 198 -14.43 -7.28 -1.53
N THR A 199 -14.22 -6.98 -0.24
CA THR A 199 -12.97 -6.32 0.22
C THR A 199 -11.79 -7.29 0.36
N ARG A 200 -12.00 -8.61 0.25
CA ARG A 200 -10.92 -9.60 0.43
C ARG A 200 -9.91 -9.50 -0.72
N GLY A 201 -8.72 -9.01 -0.41
CA GLY A 201 -7.63 -8.82 -1.38
C GLY A 201 -7.84 -7.64 -2.33
N ALA A 202 -8.91 -6.85 -2.14
CA ALA A 202 -9.21 -5.67 -2.94
C ALA A 202 -8.34 -4.49 -2.53
N LYS A 203 -7.93 -3.65 -3.49
CA LYS A 203 -7.24 -2.37 -3.20
C LYS A 203 -8.25 -1.23 -3.13
N LEU A 204 -9.18 -1.20 -4.07
CA LEU A 204 -10.20 -0.16 -4.21
C LEU A 204 -11.59 -0.77 -4.20
N LEU A 205 -12.50 -0.12 -3.48
CA LEU A 205 -13.93 -0.36 -3.52
C LEU A 205 -14.63 0.94 -3.93
N GLN A 206 -15.37 0.93 -5.02
CA GLN A 206 -16.14 2.08 -5.48
C GLN A 206 -17.62 1.79 -5.31
N ILE A 207 -18.36 2.75 -4.75
CA ILE A 207 -19.80 2.63 -4.55
C ILE A 207 -20.49 3.83 -5.18
N ARG A 208 -21.29 3.58 -6.22
CA ARG A 208 -22.19 4.57 -6.82
C ARG A 208 -23.56 4.49 -6.17
N PHE A 209 -24.01 5.61 -5.60
CA PHE A 209 -25.26 5.71 -4.84
C PHE A 209 -26.09 6.94 -5.25
N PRO A 210 -27.42 6.89 -5.12
CA PRO A 210 -28.29 8.03 -5.42
C PRO A 210 -28.33 9.04 -4.27
N THR A 211 -28.26 10.33 -4.60
CA THR A 211 -28.49 11.45 -3.67
C THR A 211 -29.79 12.16 -4.02
N ARG A 212 -30.40 12.84 -3.04
CA ARG A 212 -31.67 13.53 -3.22
C ARG A 212 -31.57 14.81 -4.07
N ALA A 213 -30.43 15.49 -4.04
CA ALA A 213 -30.30 16.84 -4.61
C ALA A 213 -29.54 16.88 -5.94
N VAL A 214 -28.50 16.06 -6.11
CA VAL A 214 -27.55 16.18 -7.24
C VAL A 214 -27.35 14.87 -8.00
N GLY A 215 -28.32 13.95 -7.91
CA GLY A 215 -28.34 12.68 -8.64
C GLY A 215 -27.37 11.65 -8.08
N SER A 216 -26.93 10.69 -8.90
CA SER A 216 -25.99 9.64 -8.43
C SER A 216 -24.57 10.16 -8.29
N LYS A 217 -23.91 9.78 -7.20
CA LYS A 217 -22.50 10.06 -6.91
C LYS A 217 -21.73 8.78 -6.67
N THR A 218 -20.40 8.87 -6.76
CA THR A 218 -19.49 7.75 -6.53
C THR A 218 -18.52 8.10 -5.42
N ALA A 219 -18.41 7.24 -4.42
CA ALA A 219 -17.33 7.29 -3.44
C ALA A 219 -16.34 6.14 -3.70
N VAL A 220 -15.05 6.42 -3.53
CA VAL A 220 -13.95 5.45 -3.72
C VAL A 220 -13.26 5.23 -2.38
N PHE A 221 -13.08 3.98 -1.96
CA PHE A 221 -12.48 3.62 -0.68
C PHE A 221 -11.24 2.75 -0.93
N GLU A 222 -10.12 3.09 -0.27
CA GLU A 222 -8.87 2.33 -0.36
C GLU A 222 -8.86 1.20 0.69
N VAL A 223 -9.48 0.07 0.35
CA VAL A 223 -9.83 -0.99 1.30
C VAL A 223 -8.73 -2.02 1.57
N GLY A 224 -7.59 -1.96 0.87
CA GLY A 224 -6.51 -2.96 0.98
C GLY A 224 -5.90 -3.11 2.38
N GLY A 225 -6.06 -2.09 3.22
CA GLY A 225 -5.58 -2.06 4.60
C GLY A 225 -6.49 -2.67 5.66
N LEU A 226 -7.65 -3.22 5.27
CA LEU A 226 -8.65 -3.70 6.22
C LEU A 226 -8.13 -4.86 7.07
N ASP A 227 -8.02 -4.64 8.37
CA ASP A 227 -7.74 -5.68 9.37
C ASP A 227 -9.03 -6.41 9.73
N ARG A 228 -9.22 -7.56 9.07
CA ARG A 228 -10.40 -8.40 9.22
C ARG A 228 -10.49 -9.04 10.62
N ALA A 229 -9.39 -9.14 11.37
CA ALA A 229 -9.41 -9.69 12.73
C ALA A 229 -10.12 -8.75 13.73
N GLN A 230 -10.31 -7.48 13.37
CA GLN A 230 -11.04 -6.51 14.22
C GLN A 230 -12.54 -6.78 14.27
N LEU A 231 -13.11 -7.46 13.26
CA LEU A 231 -14.50 -7.88 13.23
C LEU A 231 -14.61 -9.41 13.05
N PRO A 232 -14.40 -10.19 14.13
CA PRO A 232 -14.49 -11.65 14.06
C PRO A 232 -15.88 -12.13 13.63
N GLY A 233 -15.93 -13.26 12.93
CA GLY A 233 -17.17 -13.88 12.47
C GLY A 233 -17.83 -13.24 11.24
N TRP A 234 -17.16 -12.29 10.60
CA TRP A 234 -17.57 -11.74 9.30
C TRP A 234 -17.07 -12.54 8.09
N ASP A 235 -16.10 -13.44 8.31
CA ASP A 235 -15.48 -14.28 7.30
C ASP A 235 -16.16 -15.65 7.15
#